data_AF-A0A8X6KTI4-F1
#
_entry.id   AF-A0A8X6KTI4-F1
#
_cell.length_a   1.000
_cell.length_b   1.000
_cell.length_c   1.000
_cell.angle_alpha   90.00
_cell.angle_beta   90.00
_cell.angle_gamma   90.00
#
_symmetry.space_group_name_H-M   'P 1'
#
loop_
_entity.id
_entity.type
_entity.pdbx_description
1 polymer ?
#
loop_
_entity_poly.entity_id
_entity_poly.type
_entity_poly.pdbx_seq_one_letter_code
_entity_poly.pdbx_strand_id
1 'polypeptide(L)'
;MVLVLKSQICRRALPPPPKEWLLSTLRLSDEEMKGIERKTINQRTSPLWKEERRKRLTASDLGAICRKLPHTNCEGIIKKKLYSHFRSSAMEYGESRRGGIEKLRKL
;
A
#
# COMPACT_ATOMS: atom_id res chain seq x y z
N MET A 1 15.96 29.24 8.87
CA MET A 1 14.49 29.27 8.64
C MET A 1 13.86 27.90 8.90
N VAL A 2 14.03 27.33 10.11
CA VAL A 2 13.55 25.97 10.45
C VAL A 2 12.58 25.97 11.65
N LEU A 3 12.10 27.15 12.09
CA LEU A 3 11.33 27.28 13.33
C LEU A 3 9.97 27.99 13.14
N VAL A 4 9.21 27.67 12.09
CA VAL A 4 7.84 28.22 11.95
C VAL A 4 6.73 27.15 11.86
N LEU A 5 7.04 25.86 11.72
CA LEU A 5 5.99 24.85 11.50
C LEU A 5 5.68 23.92 12.67
N LYS A 6 6.30 24.11 13.85
CA LYS A 6 6.03 23.26 15.03
C LYS A 6 5.11 23.89 16.08
N SER A 7 4.57 25.09 15.87
CA SER A 7 3.75 25.80 16.87
C SER A 7 2.23 25.87 16.57
N GLN A 8 1.74 25.27 15.48
CA GLN A 8 0.30 25.34 15.11
C GLN A 8 -0.45 23.99 15.19
N ILE A 9 0.16 22.94 15.73
CA ILE A 9 -0.44 21.59 15.74
C ILE A 9 -1.45 21.39 16.90
N CYS A 10 -1.53 22.33 17.84
CA CYS A 10 -2.50 22.27 18.96
C CYS A 10 -3.46 23.46 18.93
N ARG A 11 -4.54 23.38 18.12
CA ARG A 11 -5.90 23.93 18.36
C ARG A 11 -6.67 24.16 17.04
N ARG A 12 -7.29 23.10 16.52
CA ARG A 12 -8.63 23.12 15.88
C ARG A 12 -8.90 21.71 15.35
N ALA A 13 -10.06 21.16 15.68
CA ALA A 13 -10.62 20.05 14.92
C ALA A 13 -10.85 20.57 13.50
N LEU A 14 -9.83 20.47 12.64
CA LEU A 14 -9.99 20.69 11.23
C LEU A 14 -11.03 19.67 10.78
N PRO A 15 -12.13 20.08 10.12
CA PRO A 15 -13.08 19.12 9.59
C PRO A 15 -12.30 18.09 8.74
N PRO A 16 -12.68 16.80 8.79
CA PRO A 16 -12.02 15.80 7.97
C PRO A 16 -12.03 16.29 6.52
N PRO A 17 -10.91 16.15 5.78
CA PRO A 17 -10.82 16.69 4.44
C PRO A 17 -11.94 16.13 3.56
N PRO A 18 -12.48 16.93 2.62
CA PRO A 18 -13.51 16.47 1.71
C PRO A 18 -13.06 15.21 0.95
N LYS A 19 -13.98 14.28 0.72
CA LYS A 19 -13.72 13.02 0.00
C LYS A 19 -13.02 13.27 -1.33
N GLU A 20 -13.47 14.26 -2.10
CA GLU A 20 -12.91 14.58 -3.42
C GLU A 20 -11.45 15.04 -3.36
N TRP A 21 -11.08 15.81 -2.33
CA TRP A 21 -9.70 16.21 -2.10
C TRP A 21 -8.83 15.00 -1.76
N LEU A 22 -9.34 14.08 -0.94
CA LEU A 22 -8.61 12.85 -0.64
C LEU A 22 -8.42 12.01 -1.91
N LEU A 23 -9.44 11.89 -2.75
CA LEU A 23 -9.35 11.15 -4.00
C LEU A 23 -8.37 11.77 -4.99
N SER A 24 -8.29 13.11 -5.07
CA SER A 24 -7.34 13.78 -5.95
C SER A 24 -5.89 13.55 -5.52
N THR A 25 -5.59 13.55 -4.22
CA THR A 25 -4.24 13.27 -3.71
C THR A 25 -3.77 11.82 -3.92
N LEU A 26 -4.70 10.88 -4.17
CA LEU A 26 -4.39 9.47 -4.43
C LEU A 26 -4.17 9.16 -5.92
N ARG A 27 -4.61 10.08 -6.81
CA ARG A 27 -4.40 9.93 -8.25
C ARG A 27 -2.91 10.11 -8.58
N LEU A 28 -2.45 9.31 -9.53
CA LEU A 28 -1.12 9.40 -10.10
C LEU A 28 -1.25 9.71 -11.58
N SER A 29 -0.29 10.44 -12.12
CA SER A 29 -0.09 10.51 -13.57
C SER A 29 0.52 9.21 -14.11
N ASP A 30 0.45 9.01 -15.43
CA ASP A 30 1.03 7.85 -16.08
C ASP A 30 2.56 7.80 -15.92
N GLU A 31 3.21 8.96 -15.90
CA GLU A 31 4.65 9.10 -15.67
C GLU A 31 5.03 8.69 -14.26
N GLU A 32 4.25 9.12 -13.26
CA GLU A 32 4.44 8.74 -11.86
C GLU A 32 4.22 7.24 -11.67
N MET A 33 3.19 6.68 -12.30
CA MET A 33 2.90 5.25 -12.27
C MET A 33 4.08 4.42 -12.81
N LYS A 34 4.57 4.77 -14.01
CA LYS A 34 5.75 4.14 -14.62
C LYS A 34 7.01 4.34 -13.78
N GLY A 35 7.15 5.50 -13.14
CA GLY A 35 8.25 5.82 -12.24
C GLY A 35 8.26 4.91 -11.00
N ILE A 36 7.10 4.73 -10.37
CA ILE A 36 6.93 3.84 -9.21
C ILE A 36 7.18 2.40 -9.62
N GLU A 37 6.64 1.95 -10.75
CA GLU A 37 6.85 0.59 -11.26
C GLU A 37 8.36 0.27 -11.37
N ARG A 38 9.13 1.12 -12.06
CA ARG A 38 10.58 0.93 -12.21
C ARG A 38 11.31 0.92 -10.88
N LYS A 39 10.98 1.85 -9.96
CA LYS A 39 11.61 1.96 -8.64
C LYS A 39 11.23 0.81 -7.68
N THR A 40 10.15 0.10 -7.98
CA THR A 40 9.61 -0.97 -7.12
C THR A 40 9.75 -2.37 -7.74
N ILE A 41 10.60 -2.52 -8.76
CA ILE A 41 10.86 -3.80 -9.45
C ILE A 41 11.28 -4.92 -8.49
N ASN A 42 11.99 -4.56 -7.41
CA ASN A 42 12.46 -5.48 -6.38
C ASN A 42 11.36 -5.87 -5.34
N GLN A 43 10.13 -5.37 -5.52
CA GLN A 43 8.93 -5.75 -4.77
C GLN A 43 9.17 -5.75 -3.25
N ARG A 44 9.14 -6.93 -2.59
CA ARG A 44 9.24 -7.08 -1.13
C ARG A 44 10.51 -6.47 -0.55
N THR A 45 11.62 -6.51 -1.27
CA THR A 45 12.88 -5.95 -0.74
C THR A 45 12.91 -4.43 -0.88
N SER A 46 12.01 -3.83 -1.67
CA SER A 46 11.86 -2.38 -1.80
C SER A 46 11.01 -1.80 -0.66
N PRO A 47 11.55 -0.88 0.16
CA PRO A 47 10.76 -0.16 1.16
C PRO A 47 9.69 0.71 0.51
N LEU A 48 10.00 1.31 -0.64
CA LEU A 48 9.06 2.12 -1.44
C LEU A 48 7.86 1.28 -1.88
N TRP A 49 8.07 0.04 -2.32
CA TRP A 49 6.98 -0.85 -2.70
C TRP A 49 6.03 -1.12 -1.51
N LYS A 50 6.58 -1.33 -0.31
CA LYS A 50 5.76 -1.54 0.90
C LYS A 50 4.95 -0.30 1.24
N GLU A 51 5.55 0.87 1.11
CA GLU A 51 4.89 2.14 1.38
C GLU A 51 3.73 2.41 0.40
N GLU A 52 3.99 2.32 -0.90
CA GLU A 52 2.99 2.50 -1.95
C GLU A 52 1.87 1.46 -1.82
N ARG A 53 2.20 0.21 -1.48
CA ARG A 53 1.21 -0.84 -1.25
C ARG A 53 0.31 -0.56 -0.05
N ARG A 54 0.79 0.10 1.02
CA ARG A 54 -0.05 0.45 2.19
C ARG A 54 -1.06 1.55 1.86
N LYS A 55 -0.65 2.53 1.04
CA LYS A 55 -1.49 3.68 0.64
C LYS A 55 -2.59 3.30 -0.36
N ARG A 56 -2.46 2.16 -1.05
CA ARG A 56 -3.29 1.79 -2.22
C ARG A 56 -4.05 0.48 -2.01
N LEU A 57 -5.28 0.42 -2.53
CA LEU A 57 -6.00 -0.84 -2.69
C LEU A 57 -5.31 -1.67 -3.78
N THR A 58 -5.02 -2.92 -3.47
CA THR A 58 -4.36 -3.86 -4.39
C THR A 58 -5.37 -4.87 -4.89
N ALA A 59 -5.04 -5.60 -5.96
CA ALA A 59 -5.89 -6.66 -6.50
C ALA A 59 -6.33 -7.68 -5.42
N SER A 60 -5.44 -8.03 -4.48
CA SER A 60 -5.78 -8.94 -3.37
C SER A 60 -6.75 -8.34 -2.36
N ASP A 61 -6.75 -7.01 -2.19
CA ASP A 61 -7.71 -6.32 -1.31
C ASP A 61 -9.08 -6.23 -1.98
N LEU A 62 -9.10 -5.94 -3.29
CA LEU A 62 -10.33 -5.82 -4.07
C LEU A 62 -11.15 -7.11 -3.99
N GLY A 63 -10.54 -8.28 -4.19
CA GLY A 63 -11.24 -9.56 -4.05
C GLY A 63 -11.80 -9.79 -2.64
N ALA A 64 -11.13 -9.31 -1.59
CA ALA A 64 -11.65 -9.40 -0.23
C ALA A 64 -12.82 -8.45 0.04
N ILE A 65 -12.80 -7.26 -0.56
CA ILE A 65 -13.87 -6.26 -0.47
C ILE A 65 -15.09 -6.71 -1.27
N CYS A 66 -14.91 -7.13 -2.52
CA CYS A 66 -16.01 -7.55 -3.40
C CYS A 66 -16.77 -8.79 -2.90
N ARG A 67 -16.12 -9.65 -2.10
CA ARG A 67 -16.78 -10.82 -1.46
C ARG A 67 -17.60 -10.46 -0.23
N LYS A 68 -17.51 -9.24 0.29
CA LYS A 68 -18.30 -8.82 1.46
C LYS A 68 -19.76 -8.62 1.06
N LEU A 69 -20.65 -8.96 1.98
CA LEU A 69 -22.06 -8.60 1.86
C LEU A 69 -22.23 -7.07 1.93
N PRO A 70 -23.22 -6.48 1.24
CA PRO A 70 -23.43 -5.03 1.23
C PRO A 70 -23.59 -4.38 2.61
N HIS A 71 -24.13 -5.12 3.58
CA HIS A 71 -24.35 -4.66 4.95
C HIS A 71 -23.16 -4.94 5.90
N THR A 72 -22.11 -5.61 5.42
CA THR A 72 -20.93 -5.90 6.24
C THR A 72 -19.88 -4.80 6.10
N ASN A 73 -19.47 -4.19 7.21
CA ASN A 73 -18.44 -3.15 7.22
C ASN A 73 -17.06 -3.66 6.75
N CYS A 74 -16.32 -2.79 6.06
CA CYS A 74 -14.95 -3.00 5.59
C CYS A 74 -13.87 -2.56 6.60
N GLU A 75 -14.22 -2.03 7.76
CA GLU A 75 -13.29 -1.53 8.78
C GLU A 75 -12.17 -2.53 9.14
N GLY A 76 -12.49 -3.83 9.28
CA GLY A 76 -11.47 -4.85 9.54
C GLY A 76 -10.44 -4.99 8.42
N ILE A 77 -10.87 -4.83 7.16
CA ILE A 77 -9.97 -4.85 6.00
C ILE A 77 -9.07 -3.61 6.02
N ILE A 78 -9.65 -2.44 6.32
CA ILE A 78 -8.92 -1.17 6.40
C ILE A 78 -7.90 -1.21 7.54
N LYS A 79 -8.30 -1.65 8.74
CA LYS A 79 -7.40 -1.81 9.90
C LYS A 79 -6.24 -2.75 9.58
N LYS A 80 -6.54 -3.90 8.95
CA LYS A 80 -5.50 -4.84 8.50
C LYS A 80 -4.56 -4.17 7.50
N LYS A 81 -5.10 -3.44 6.53
CA LYS A 81 -4.31 -2.77 5.49
C LYS A 81 -3.36 -1.69 6.05
N LEU A 82 -3.84 -0.90 7.01
CA LEU A 82 -3.10 0.22 7.59
C LEU A 82 -2.10 -0.22 8.67
N TYR A 83 -2.46 -1.18 9.51
CA TYR A 83 -1.70 -1.49 10.73
C TYR A 83 -1.03 -2.88 10.72
N SER A 84 -1.37 -3.77 9.78
CA SER A 84 -0.73 -5.09 9.71
C SER A 84 0.47 -5.13 8.76
N HIS A 85 1.43 -6.00 9.05
CA HIS A 85 2.48 -6.35 8.10
C HIS A 85 1.90 -7.26 7.02
N PHE A 86 2.03 -6.87 5.75
CA PHE A 86 1.62 -7.69 4.62
C PHE A 86 2.58 -8.89 4.48
N ARG A 87 2.18 -10.03 5.05
CA ARG A 87 2.77 -11.35 4.80
C ARG A 87 1.63 -12.31 4.45
N SER A 88 1.79 -13.08 3.38
CA SER A 88 0.88 -14.15 3.03
C SER A 88 1.67 -15.45 2.81
N SER A 89 1.03 -16.58 3.08
CA SER A 89 1.60 -17.91 2.81
C SER A 89 1.99 -18.07 1.34
N ALA A 90 1.20 -17.52 0.41
CA ALA A 90 1.52 -17.52 -1.02
C ALA A 90 2.82 -16.75 -1.34
N MET A 91 3.10 -15.67 -0.62
CA MET A 91 4.29 -14.84 -0.81
C MET A 91 5.54 -15.53 -0.26
N GLU A 92 5.42 -16.19 0.89
CA GLU A 92 6.47 -17.02 1.49
C GLU A 92 6.78 -18.26 0.61
N TYR A 93 5.74 -18.88 0.08
CA TYR A 93 5.87 -19.99 -0.86
C TYR A 93 6.56 -19.59 -2.17
N GLY A 94 6.21 -18.42 -2.72
CA GLY A 94 6.86 -17.87 -3.91
C GLY A 94 8.33 -17.52 -3.68
N GLU A 95 8.74 -17.19 -2.46
CA GLU A 95 10.15 -17.00 -2.11
C GLU A 95 10.89 -18.31 -1.97
N SER A 96 10.32 -19.26 -1.24
CA SER A 96 10.91 -20.59 -1.05
C SER A 96 11.18 -21.27 -2.41
N ARG A 97 10.25 -21.19 -3.35
CA ARG A 97 10.46 -21.71 -4.71
C ARG A 97 11.40 -20.91 -5.58
N ARG A 98 11.47 -19.58 -5.43
CA ARG A 98 12.40 -18.75 -6.21
C ARG A 98 13.84 -19.21 -6.03
N GLY A 99 14.22 -19.63 -4.81
CA GLY A 99 15.52 -20.24 -4.55
C GLY A 99 15.75 -21.56 -5.30
N GLY A 100 14.69 -22.34 -5.53
CA GLY A 100 14.74 -23.57 -6.34
C GLY A 100 14.89 -23.30 -7.84
N ILE A 101 14.18 -22.30 -8.38
CA ILE A 101 14.30 -21.89 -9.79
C ILE A 101 15.70 -21.31 -10.07
N GLU A 102 16.25 -20.50 -9.16
CA GLU A 102 17.62 -19.98 -9.29
C GLU A 102 18.67 -21.11 -9.26
N LYS A 103 18.43 -22.18 -8.51
CA LYS A 103 19.26 -23.40 -8.52
C LYS A 103 19.24 -24.10 -9.89
N LEU A 104 18.09 -24.15 -10.55
CA LEU A 104 17.95 -24.71 -11.89
C LEU A 104 18.59 -23.84 -12.98
N ARG A 105 18.73 -22.53 -12.75
CA ARG A 105 19.38 -21.59 -13.68
C ARG A 105 20.93 -21.66 -13.63
N LYS A 106 21.49 -22.28 -12.58
CA LYS A 106 22.94 -22.42 -12.36
C LYS A 106 23.46 -23.84 -12.68
N LEU A 107 22.58 -24.73 -13.14
CA LEU A 107 22.92 -26.02 -13.74
C LEU A 107 22.94 -25.87 -15.26
#